data_AF-A0A5C7IU75-F1
#
_entry.id   AF-A0A5C7IU75-F1
#
_cell.length_a   1.000
_cell.length_b   1.000
_cell.length_c   1.000
_cell.angle_alpha   90.00
_cell.angle_beta   90.00
_cell.angle_gamma   90.00
#
_symmetry.space_group_name_H-M   'P 1'
#
loop_
_entity.id
_entity.type
_entity.pdbx_description
1 polymer ?
#
loop_
_entity_poly.entity_id
_entity_poly.type
_entity_poly.pdbx_seq_one_letter_code
_entity_poly.pdbx_strand_id
1 'polypeptide(L)'
;MRSLEELKSIDDGGSFDLLVKETEKAANGDELLKLELLKDSVVRGFIDMNIRKAMEQKRLADEAAIVQDAVSKLESKNSSSMKRGFVEVEEDKKKKKKKKKKTTIKKTNLDDQRLPDPVIPQRFQDKIDKLKGTNVMLVGEKEMTSSDMDMHQGRFSIPRGKVRTRAFLREEDNPKDRVKCSLIQPCLQVITDMEFKKWTMNKTFSYTLIKKWNSVACNEKNGLQTGCVVQLWSFRVGLNLWFALVNLDLKQKQGEDKVASSSTGITDI
;
A
#
# COMPACT_ATOMS: atom_id res chain seq x y z
N MET A 1 -6.46 36.32 -23.48
CA MET A 1 -5.91 36.22 -22.10
C MET A 1 -6.98 36.73 -21.14
N ARG A 2 -6.95 36.32 -19.86
CA ARG A 2 -7.79 36.96 -18.83
C ARG A 2 -7.26 38.37 -18.53
N SER A 3 -8.12 39.27 -18.08
CA SER A 3 -7.70 40.61 -17.61
C SER A 3 -6.97 40.55 -16.27
N LEU A 4 -6.24 41.62 -15.90
CA LEU A 4 -5.57 41.71 -14.59
C LEU A 4 -6.59 41.76 -13.44
N GLU A 5 -7.76 42.34 -13.70
CA GLU A 5 -8.88 42.44 -12.77
C GLU A 5 -9.57 41.09 -12.54
N GLU A 6 -9.74 40.27 -13.59
CA GLU A 6 -10.23 38.89 -13.45
C GLU A 6 -9.33 38.02 -12.56
N LEU A 7 -8.01 38.27 -12.57
CA LEU A 7 -7.07 37.56 -11.68
C LEU A 7 -7.27 37.92 -10.20
N LYS A 8 -7.68 39.16 -9.88
CA LYS A 8 -7.98 39.60 -8.51
C LYS A 8 -9.25 38.98 -7.93
N SER A 9 -10.13 38.46 -8.79
CA SER A 9 -11.36 37.75 -8.38
C SER A 9 -11.19 36.23 -8.18
N ILE A 10 -9.98 35.70 -8.34
CA ILE A 10 -9.68 34.30 -8.03
C ILE A 10 -9.40 34.18 -6.54
N ASP A 11 -10.42 33.82 -5.78
CA ASP A 11 -10.26 33.32 -4.41
C ASP A 11 -9.41 32.03 -4.44
N ASP A 12 -8.23 32.08 -3.81
CA ASP A 12 -7.31 30.96 -3.67
C ASP A 12 -7.47 30.24 -2.31
N GLY A 13 -8.48 30.62 -1.53
CA GLY A 13 -8.72 30.13 -0.17
C GLY A 13 -7.74 30.66 0.86
N GLY A 14 -6.98 31.72 0.56
CA GLY A 14 -5.87 32.21 1.38
C GLY A 14 -4.61 31.34 1.25
N SER A 15 -4.49 30.53 0.19
CA SER A 15 -3.35 29.62 0.00
C SER A 15 -2.01 30.36 -0.14
N PHE A 16 -1.98 31.50 -0.82
CA PHE A 16 -0.80 32.35 -0.95
C PHE A 16 -0.47 33.04 0.38
N ASP A 17 -1.49 33.47 1.11
CA ASP A 17 -1.40 34.11 2.41
C ASP A 17 -0.83 33.19 3.49
N LEU A 18 -1.18 31.90 3.43
CA LEU A 18 -0.56 30.83 4.24
C LEU A 18 0.90 30.60 3.83
N LEU A 19 1.20 30.59 2.53
CA LEU A 19 2.54 30.36 2.00
C LEU A 19 3.52 31.51 2.36
N VAL A 20 3.07 32.76 2.34
CA VAL A 20 3.83 33.91 2.86
C VAL A 20 4.15 33.70 4.35
N LYS A 21 3.14 33.36 5.16
CA LYS A 21 3.31 33.14 6.62
C LYS A 21 4.18 31.92 6.96
N GLU A 22 4.29 30.93 6.05
CA GLU A 22 5.19 29.79 6.21
C GLU A 22 6.63 30.13 5.81
N THR A 23 6.82 30.83 4.69
CA THR A 23 8.15 31.26 4.22
C THR A 23 8.78 32.34 5.11
N GLU A 24 7.98 33.23 5.69
CA GLU A 24 8.44 34.19 6.73
C GLU A 24 8.99 33.50 7.97
N LYS A 25 8.33 32.43 8.45
CA LYS A 25 8.80 31.62 9.57
C LYS A 25 10.07 30.84 9.21
N ALA A 26 10.13 30.29 8.00
CA ALA A 26 11.27 29.51 7.53
C ALA A 26 12.53 30.38 7.32
N ALA A 27 12.37 31.65 6.92
CA ALA A 27 13.47 32.57 6.66
C ALA A 27 13.98 33.31 7.92
N ASN A 28 13.24 33.29 9.03
CA ASN A 28 13.66 33.84 10.32
C ASN A 28 14.20 35.30 10.25
N GLY A 29 13.59 36.14 9.40
CA GLY A 29 13.94 37.55 9.21
C GLY A 29 14.88 37.86 8.04
N ASP A 30 15.40 36.87 7.32
CA ASP A 30 16.16 37.08 6.08
C ASP A 30 15.20 37.30 4.89
N GLU A 31 15.05 38.54 4.43
CA GLU A 31 14.19 38.90 3.29
C GLU A 31 14.67 38.32 1.94
N LEU A 32 15.96 38.05 1.75
CA LEU A 32 16.45 37.42 0.52
C LEU A 32 16.08 35.94 0.50
N LEU A 33 16.29 35.23 1.62
CA LEU A 33 15.91 33.83 1.78
C LEU A 33 14.39 33.66 1.72
N LYS A 34 13.62 34.55 2.36
CA LYS A 34 12.15 34.61 2.28
C LYS A 34 11.68 34.75 0.83
N LEU A 35 12.23 35.72 0.10
CA LEU A 35 11.86 35.97 -1.30
C LEU A 35 12.20 34.78 -2.19
N GLU A 36 13.33 34.11 -1.97
CA GLU A 36 13.71 32.92 -2.73
C GLU A 36 12.78 31.73 -2.44
N LEU A 37 12.53 31.41 -1.15
CA LEU A 37 11.61 30.36 -0.74
C LEU A 37 10.18 30.59 -1.24
N LEU A 38 9.72 31.85 -1.29
CA LEU A 38 8.41 32.23 -1.82
C LEU A 38 8.30 31.94 -3.33
N LYS A 39 9.25 32.43 -4.15
CA LYS A 39 9.30 32.12 -5.60
C LYS A 39 9.27 30.61 -5.84
N ASP A 40 10.16 29.91 -5.14
CA ASP A 40 10.46 28.50 -5.35
C ASP A 40 9.25 27.62 -4.98
N SER A 41 8.48 28.01 -3.96
CA SER A 41 7.23 27.35 -3.60
C SER A 41 6.05 27.72 -4.50
N VAL A 42 5.93 28.98 -4.96
CA VAL A 42 4.91 29.38 -5.95
C VAL A 42 5.10 28.63 -7.28
N VAL A 43 6.34 28.50 -7.74
CA VAL A 43 6.68 27.74 -8.95
C VAL A 43 6.34 26.25 -8.78
N ARG A 44 6.68 25.64 -7.63
CA ARG A 44 6.25 24.26 -7.32
C ARG A 44 4.73 24.12 -7.33
N GLY A 45 4.00 24.99 -6.62
CA GLY A 45 2.52 24.94 -6.58
C GLY A 45 1.87 25.05 -7.96
N PHE A 46 2.43 25.87 -8.86
CA PHE A 46 1.98 25.97 -10.25
C PHE A 46 2.30 24.69 -11.05
N ILE A 47 3.48 24.10 -10.88
CA ILE A 47 3.84 22.81 -11.51
C ILE A 47 2.88 21.71 -11.03
N ASP A 48 2.67 21.58 -9.72
CA ASP A 48 1.78 20.58 -9.12
C ASP A 48 0.32 20.78 -9.53
N MET A 49 -0.14 22.02 -9.73
CA MET A 49 -1.46 22.30 -10.29
C MET A 49 -1.58 21.80 -11.74
N ASN A 50 -0.57 22.03 -12.58
CA ASN A 50 -0.60 21.58 -13.97
C ASN A 50 -0.47 20.05 -14.08
N ILE A 51 0.33 19.41 -13.23
CA ILE A 51 0.41 17.94 -13.13
C ILE A 51 -0.95 17.37 -12.72
N ARG A 52 -1.58 17.86 -11.64
CA ARG A 52 -2.94 17.45 -11.23
C ARG A 52 -3.97 17.61 -12.36
N LYS A 53 -3.94 18.74 -13.07
CA LYS A 53 -4.85 19.03 -14.19
C LYS A 53 -4.66 18.07 -15.37
N ALA A 54 -3.41 17.75 -15.72
CA ALA A 54 -3.09 16.78 -16.76
C ALA A 54 -3.48 15.34 -16.36
N MET A 55 -3.30 14.97 -15.08
CA MET A 55 -3.74 13.66 -14.57
C MET A 55 -5.26 13.51 -14.61
N GLU A 56 -6.02 14.55 -14.27
CA GLU A 56 -7.49 14.52 -14.35
C GLU A 56 -7.98 14.44 -15.80
N GLN A 57 -7.40 15.21 -16.72
CA GLN A 57 -7.69 15.08 -18.16
C GLN A 57 -7.42 13.66 -18.67
N LYS A 58 -6.32 13.04 -18.23
CA LYS A 58 -6.01 11.65 -18.57
C LYS A 58 -7.00 10.66 -17.96
N ARG A 59 -7.42 10.85 -16.70
CA ARG A 59 -8.41 10.00 -16.03
C ARG A 59 -9.73 10.00 -16.79
N LEU A 60 -10.20 11.18 -17.20
CA LEU A 60 -11.42 11.35 -18.00
C LEU A 60 -11.28 10.73 -19.41
N ALA A 61 -10.10 10.77 -20.02
CA ALA A 61 -9.84 10.12 -21.32
C ALA A 61 -9.83 8.58 -21.21
N ASP A 62 -9.16 8.02 -20.19
CA ASP A 62 -9.14 6.58 -19.91
C ASP A 62 -10.57 6.07 -19.61
N GLU A 63 -11.39 6.84 -18.88
CA GLU A 63 -12.79 6.53 -18.58
C GLU A 63 -13.68 6.60 -19.83
N ALA A 64 -13.53 7.64 -20.67
CA ALA A 64 -14.26 7.75 -21.92
C ALA A 64 -13.95 6.61 -22.91
N ALA A 65 -12.69 6.15 -22.97
CA ALA A 65 -12.29 5.02 -23.80
C ALA A 65 -12.96 3.70 -23.35
N ILE A 66 -13.10 3.48 -22.04
CA ILE A 66 -13.83 2.33 -21.48
C ILE A 66 -15.32 2.37 -21.86
N VAL A 67 -15.93 3.55 -21.86
CA VAL A 67 -17.34 3.73 -22.28
C VAL A 67 -17.52 3.44 -23.78
N GLN A 68 -16.61 3.91 -24.65
CA GLN A 68 -16.68 3.63 -26.09
C GLN A 68 -16.48 2.14 -26.44
N ASP A 69 -15.57 1.44 -25.73
CA ASP A 69 -15.41 -0.01 -25.84
C ASP A 69 -16.67 -0.77 -25.41
N ALA A 70 -17.38 -0.30 -24.37
CA ALA A 70 -18.63 -0.88 -23.92
C ALA A 70 -19.79 -0.66 -24.93
N VAL A 71 -19.91 0.53 -25.52
CA VAL A 71 -20.95 0.87 -26.51
C VAL A 71 -20.78 0.06 -27.79
N SER A 72 -19.58 0.03 -28.37
CA SER A 72 -19.30 -0.74 -29.60
C SER A 72 -19.51 -2.26 -29.42
N LYS A 73 -19.28 -2.79 -28.21
CA LYS A 73 -19.60 -4.19 -27.82
C LYS A 73 -21.08 -4.46 -27.54
N LEU A 74 -21.94 -3.46 -27.55
CA LEU A 74 -23.40 -3.60 -27.54
C LEU A 74 -23.97 -3.50 -28.95
N GLU A 75 -23.54 -2.52 -29.75
CA GLU A 75 -23.98 -2.32 -31.14
C GLU A 75 -23.70 -3.55 -32.02
N SER A 76 -22.49 -4.10 -31.91
CA SER A 76 -22.04 -5.31 -32.62
C SER A 76 -22.84 -6.59 -32.30
N LYS A 77 -23.71 -6.58 -31.28
CA LYS A 77 -24.60 -7.72 -30.95
C LYS A 77 -26.00 -7.61 -31.54
N ASN A 78 -26.39 -6.44 -32.04
CA ASN A 78 -27.73 -6.22 -32.60
C ASN A 78 -27.83 -6.45 -34.12
N SER A 79 -26.71 -6.67 -34.82
CA SER A 79 -26.68 -6.80 -36.29
C SER A 79 -26.73 -8.26 -36.80
N SER A 80 -26.33 -9.26 -36.02
CA SER A 80 -26.12 -10.64 -36.50
C SER A 80 -27.37 -11.52 -36.39
N SER A 81 -28.44 -11.23 -37.14
CA SER A 81 -29.64 -12.08 -37.18
C SER A 81 -30.44 -12.01 -38.50
N MET A 82 -29.98 -12.69 -39.57
CA MET A 82 -30.84 -13.03 -40.72
C MET A 82 -30.30 -14.12 -41.66
N LYS A 83 -31.20 -15.01 -42.12
CA LYS A 83 -31.04 -16.11 -43.13
C LYS A 83 -30.10 -17.27 -42.68
N ARG A 84 -30.50 -18.56 -42.67
CA ARG A 84 -31.17 -19.48 -43.65
C ARG A 84 -30.24 -19.86 -44.81
N GLY A 85 -29.98 -21.14 -45.14
CA GLY A 85 -30.36 -22.46 -44.59
C GLY A 85 -29.36 -23.55 -45.07
N PHE A 86 -29.61 -24.86 -45.19
CA PHE A 86 -30.75 -25.74 -44.88
C PHE A 86 -30.32 -27.23 -45.01
N VAL A 87 -30.47 -28.06 -43.95
CA VAL A 87 -30.54 -29.56 -43.94
C VAL A 87 -29.27 -30.31 -44.44
N GLU A 88 -28.90 -31.52 -43.99
CA GLU A 88 -29.49 -32.57 -43.11
C GLU A 88 -28.52 -32.86 -41.92
N VAL A 89 -28.57 -33.88 -41.03
CA VAL A 89 -29.35 -35.12 -40.81
C VAL A 89 -29.66 -35.26 -39.31
N GLU A 90 -30.58 -36.15 -38.92
CA GLU A 90 -30.81 -36.58 -37.53
C GLU A 90 -29.72 -37.55 -36.99
N GLU A 91 -29.34 -37.43 -35.70
CA GLU A 91 -29.82 -38.42 -34.72
C GLU A 91 -29.84 -37.90 -33.26
N ASP A 92 -30.68 -38.53 -32.44
CA ASP A 92 -31.11 -38.14 -31.10
C ASP A 92 -30.08 -38.41 -29.97
N LYS A 93 -30.02 -37.53 -28.95
CA LYS A 93 -30.27 -37.89 -27.52
C LYS A 93 -30.27 -36.72 -26.50
N LYS A 94 -31.37 -36.62 -25.74
CA LYS A 94 -31.52 -36.15 -24.33
C LYS A 94 -31.04 -34.74 -23.92
N LYS A 95 -31.95 -33.76 -24.01
CA LYS A 95 -31.95 -32.53 -23.17
C LYS A 95 -32.63 -32.79 -21.81
N LYS A 96 -31.96 -32.54 -20.67
CA LYS A 96 -32.62 -32.41 -19.33
C LYS A 96 -32.39 -31.03 -18.72
N LYS A 97 -33.40 -30.15 -18.82
CA LYS A 97 -33.43 -28.85 -18.14
C LYS A 97 -33.59 -29.05 -16.61
N LYS A 98 -32.79 -28.38 -15.78
CA LYS A 98 -33.15 -28.05 -14.38
C LYS A 98 -33.01 -26.55 -14.15
N LYS A 99 -34.09 -25.93 -13.65
CA LYS A 99 -34.20 -24.48 -13.40
C LYS A 99 -33.36 -24.11 -12.16
N LYS A 100 -32.53 -23.07 -12.23
CA LYS A 100 -31.98 -22.45 -11.01
C LYS A 100 -33.10 -21.68 -10.30
N LYS A 101 -33.46 -22.05 -9.07
CA LYS A 101 -34.32 -21.23 -8.21
C LYS A 101 -33.52 -19.98 -7.78
N LYS A 102 -34.15 -18.79 -7.83
CA LYS A 102 -33.70 -17.66 -7.02
C LYS A 102 -34.15 -17.93 -5.57
N THR A 103 -33.20 -18.06 -4.65
CA THR A 103 -33.49 -18.08 -3.21
C THR A 103 -33.15 -16.72 -2.62
N THR A 104 -34.19 -15.95 -2.27
CA THR A 104 -34.05 -14.68 -1.56
C THR A 104 -33.58 -14.98 -0.13
N ILE A 105 -32.28 -14.85 0.12
CA ILE A 105 -31.75 -14.84 1.49
C ILE A 105 -32.00 -13.44 2.06
N LYS A 106 -32.66 -13.39 3.22
CA LYS A 106 -32.99 -12.13 3.90
C LYS A 106 -31.71 -11.40 4.33
N LYS A 107 -31.70 -10.07 4.27
CA LYS A 107 -30.70 -9.26 4.98
C LYS A 107 -30.93 -9.42 6.48
N THR A 108 -30.19 -10.32 7.13
CA THR A 108 -29.93 -10.22 8.56
C THR A 108 -28.83 -9.20 8.75
N ASN A 109 -29.10 -8.12 9.47
CA ASN A 109 -28.04 -7.24 9.95
C ASN A 109 -27.23 -8.05 10.96
N LEU A 110 -26.02 -8.47 10.58
CA LEU A 110 -24.98 -8.84 11.52
C LEU A 110 -24.32 -7.53 11.93
N ASP A 111 -24.34 -7.23 13.23
CA ASP A 111 -23.78 -6.00 13.76
C ASP A 111 -22.29 -5.85 13.47
N ASP A 112 -21.84 -4.60 13.46
CA ASP A 112 -20.53 -4.17 12.95
C ASP A 112 -19.38 -4.48 13.93
N GLN A 113 -19.28 -5.74 14.38
CA GLN A 113 -18.09 -6.28 15.04
C GLN A 113 -16.96 -6.49 14.03
N ARG A 114 -16.48 -5.37 13.46
CA ARG A 114 -15.10 -5.31 12.99
C ARG A 114 -14.22 -5.56 14.20
N LEU A 115 -13.46 -6.66 14.16
CA LEU A 115 -12.30 -6.81 15.02
C LEU A 115 -11.45 -5.54 14.87
N PRO A 116 -10.95 -4.95 15.97
CA PRO A 116 -10.12 -3.76 15.87
C PRO A 116 -8.96 -4.02 14.92
N ASP A 117 -8.63 -3.04 14.06
CA ASP A 117 -7.48 -3.17 13.18
C ASP A 117 -6.24 -3.50 14.04
N PRO A 118 -5.41 -4.48 13.64
CA PRO A 118 -4.25 -4.88 14.44
C PRO A 118 -3.39 -3.67 14.76
N VAL A 119 -2.88 -3.59 15.98
CA VAL A 119 -1.92 -2.55 16.39
C VAL A 119 -0.51 -3.09 16.22
N ILE A 120 0.42 -2.28 15.71
CA ILE A 120 1.82 -2.69 15.56
C ILE A 120 2.44 -2.90 16.96
N PRO A 121 3.22 -3.97 17.23
CA PRO A 121 3.74 -4.20 18.58
C PRO A 121 4.66 -3.07 19.04
N GLN A 122 4.49 -2.62 20.29
CA GLN A 122 5.13 -1.41 20.84
C GLN A 122 6.62 -1.26 20.48
N ARG A 123 7.41 -2.33 20.60
CA ARG A 123 8.84 -2.36 20.26
C ARG A 123 9.19 -1.93 18.83
N PHE A 124 8.26 -2.05 17.88
CA PHE A 124 8.38 -1.50 16.53
C PHE A 124 7.92 -0.04 16.48
N GLN A 125 6.85 0.34 17.18
CA GLN A 125 6.42 1.73 17.29
C GLN A 125 7.55 2.59 17.88
N ASP A 126 8.15 2.17 19.01
CA ASP A 126 9.33 2.81 19.62
C ASP A 126 10.49 2.99 18.63
N LYS A 127 10.64 2.06 17.68
CA LYS A 127 11.70 2.07 16.66
C LYS A 127 11.35 2.97 15.48
N ILE A 128 10.09 3.06 15.11
CA ILE A 128 9.53 4.00 14.11
C ILE A 128 9.61 5.43 14.65
N ASP A 129 9.23 5.67 15.91
CA ASP A 129 9.25 7.00 16.54
C ASP A 129 10.69 7.52 16.66
N LYS A 130 11.65 6.66 17.02
CA LYS A 130 13.10 6.98 17.01
C LYS A 130 13.64 7.29 15.61
N LEU A 131 12.95 6.89 14.55
CA LEU A 131 13.25 7.26 13.15
C LEU A 131 12.41 8.47 12.67
N LYS A 132 11.63 9.11 13.54
CA LYS A 132 10.61 10.14 13.21
C LYS A 132 9.62 9.64 12.14
N GLY A 133 9.26 8.36 12.22
CA GLY A 133 8.39 7.70 11.26
C GLY A 133 6.93 8.09 11.44
N THR A 134 6.21 8.25 10.33
CA THR A 134 4.81 8.69 10.30
C THR A 134 3.96 7.80 9.37
N ASN A 135 2.63 7.96 9.41
CA ASN A 135 1.68 7.27 8.53
C ASN A 135 1.82 5.73 8.57
N VAL A 136 1.81 5.16 9.78
CA VAL A 136 1.96 3.71 10.00
C VAL A 136 0.69 2.98 9.53
N MET A 137 0.84 2.03 8.59
CA MET A 137 -0.26 1.29 7.97
C MET A 137 0.09 -0.19 7.79
N LEU A 138 -0.83 -1.09 8.13
CA LEU A 138 -0.73 -2.53 7.86
C LEU A 138 -0.98 -2.80 6.38
N VAL A 139 0.07 -3.13 5.62
CA VAL A 139 -0.01 -3.44 4.18
C VAL A 139 -0.72 -4.76 3.96
N GLY A 140 -0.41 -5.76 4.77
CA GLY A 140 -0.95 -7.10 4.65
C GLY A 140 -0.38 -8.09 5.65
N GLU A 141 -1.04 -9.23 5.75
CA GLU A 141 -0.75 -10.27 6.73
C GLU A 141 -0.90 -11.64 6.06
N LYS A 142 0.09 -12.52 6.25
CA LYS A 142 0.06 -13.86 5.65
C LYS A 142 0.95 -14.84 6.40
N GLU A 143 0.74 -16.11 6.09
CA GLU A 143 1.69 -17.18 6.31
C GLU A 143 2.89 -17.05 5.35
N MET A 144 4.10 -17.33 5.85
CA MET A 144 5.32 -17.45 5.06
C MET A 144 5.29 -18.70 4.21
N THR A 145 5.44 -18.56 2.89
CA THR A 145 5.48 -19.72 1.98
C THR A 145 6.92 -20.18 1.75
N SER A 146 7.10 -21.41 1.28
CA SER A 146 8.42 -21.91 0.86
C SER A 146 9.10 -21.00 -0.16
N SER A 147 8.34 -20.38 -1.06
CA SER A 147 8.86 -19.43 -2.07
C SER A 147 9.30 -18.08 -1.51
N ASP A 148 8.98 -17.76 -0.25
CA ASP A 148 9.55 -16.62 0.46
C ASP A 148 10.85 -16.97 1.22
N MET A 149 11.05 -18.26 1.53
CA MET A 149 12.27 -18.76 2.18
C MET A 149 13.31 -19.31 1.18
N ASP A 150 12.90 -19.56 -0.07
CA ASP A 150 13.78 -20.01 -1.16
C ASP A 150 14.78 -18.92 -1.57
N MET A 151 16.06 -19.20 -1.30
CA MET A 151 17.19 -18.31 -1.59
C MET A 151 17.33 -17.99 -3.09
N HIS A 152 16.86 -18.87 -3.99
CA HIS A 152 16.87 -18.63 -5.43
C HIS A 152 15.76 -17.66 -5.88
N GLN A 153 14.66 -17.55 -5.11
CA GLN A 153 13.59 -16.59 -5.40
C GLN A 153 13.94 -15.17 -4.94
N GLY A 154 14.72 -15.03 -3.86
CA GLY A 154 15.28 -13.75 -3.43
C GLY A 154 14.25 -12.70 -3.02
N ARG A 155 13.04 -13.12 -2.60
CA ARG A 155 11.86 -12.25 -2.51
C ARG A 155 10.82 -12.65 -1.46
N PHE A 156 10.21 -11.67 -0.82
CA PHE A 156 9.00 -11.83 0.02
C PHE A 156 7.80 -11.18 -0.67
N SER A 157 6.68 -11.91 -0.82
CA SER A 157 5.52 -11.42 -1.58
C SER A 157 4.20 -11.43 -0.79
N ILE A 158 3.55 -10.28 -0.65
CA ILE A 158 2.13 -10.16 -0.24
C ILE A 158 1.26 -10.31 -1.50
N PRO A 159 0.47 -11.40 -1.67
CA PRO A 159 -0.44 -11.55 -2.81
C PRO A 159 -1.64 -10.60 -2.68
N ARG A 160 -2.26 -10.21 -3.80
CA ARG A 160 -3.43 -9.30 -3.85
C ARG A 160 -4.49 -9.59 -2.80
N GLY A 161 -4.83 -10.87 -2.56
CA GLY A 161 -5.86 -11.29 -1.59
C GLY A 161 -5.47 -11.18 -0.11
N LYS A 162 -4.23 -10.75 0.19
CA LYS A 162 -3.71 -10.50 1.55
C LYS A 162 -3.30 -9.03 1.76
N VAL A 163 -3.46 -8.18 0.74
CA VAL A 163 -3.24 -6.73 0.85
C VAL A 163 -4.47 -6.09 1.51
N ARG A 164 -4.29 -5.47 2.68
CA ARG A 164 -5.37 -4.77 3.40
C ARG A 164 -5.61 -3.36 2.86
N THR A 165 -4.55 -2.60 2.60
CA THR A 165 -4.64 -1.24 2.03
C THR A 165 -3.62 -0.99 0.91
N ARG A 166 -3.88 0.04 0.11
CA ARG A 166 -2.95 0.58 -0.90
C ARG A 166 -2.57 2.05 -0.63
N ALA A 167 -3.14 2.67 0.39
CA ALA A 167 -2.92 4.08 0.76
C ALA A 167 -1.51 4.37 1.32
N PHE A 168 -0.70 3.34 1.55
CA PHE A 168 0.71 3.49 1.92
C PHE A 168 1.59 3.95 0.74
N LEU A 169 1.12 3.80 -0.51
CA LEU A 169 1.75 4.33 -1.71
C LEU A 169 1.20 5.71 -2.02
N ARG A 170 2.10 6.65 -2.32
CA ARG A 170 1.81 7.97 -2.84
C ARG A 170 2.03 7.97 -4.37
N GLU A 171 1.92 9.12 -5.00
CA GLU A 171 2.03 9.27 -6.46
C GLU A 171 3.49 9.14 -6.94
N GLU A 172 4.48 9.53 -6.11
CA GLU A 172 5.90 9.32 -6.42
C GLU A 172 6.34 7.84 -6.37
N ASP A 173 5.60 6.99 -5.64
CA ASP A 173 5.89 5.56 -5.57
C ASP A 173 5.25 4.81 -6.75
N ASN A 174 5.95 4.71 -7.88
CA ASN A 174 5.53 3.77 -8.94
C ASN A 174 6.10 2.35 -8.69
N PRO A 175 5.34 1.42 -8.07
CA PRO A 175 5.85 0.07 -7.78
C PRO A 175 6.02 -0.80 -9.02
N LYS A 176 5.65 -0.35 -10.23
CA LYS A 176 6.01 -1.05 -11.47
C LYS A 176 7.53 -1.04 -11.69
N ASP A 177 8.18 0.07 -11.33
CA ASP A 177 9.53 0.41 -11.80
C ASP A 177 10.62 0.18 -10.72
N ARG A 178 10.20 -0.38 -9.56
CA ARG A 178 10.94 -0.56 -8.30
C ARG A 178 11.05 0.74 -7.48
N VAL A 179 10.49 0.72 -6.29
CA VAL A 179 10.60 1.79 -5.28
C VAL A 179 11.71 1.43 -4.29
N LYS A 180 12.64 2.34 -4.04
CA LYS A 180 13.66 2.16 -2.98
C LYS A 180 12.98 2.25 -1.62
N CYS A 181 13.34 1.37 -0.70
CA CYS A 181 12.79 1.34 0.65
C CYS A 181 13.82 0.83 1.67
N SER A 182 13.51 1.04 2.96
CA SER A 182 14.21 0.41 4.08
C SER A 182 13.23 -0.41 4.92
N LEU A 183 13.73 -1.41 5.64
CA LEU A 183 12.93 -2.36 6.40
C LEU A 183 13.44 -2.46 7.85
N ILE A 184 12.54 -2.34 8.83
CA ILE A 184 12.77 -2.84 10.19
C ILE A 184 12.48 -4.36 10.16
N GLN A 185 13.50 -5.17 10.42
CA GLN A 185 13.40 -6.62 10.48
C GLN A 185 12.67 -7.08 11.76
N PRO A 186 12.19 -8.35 11.85
CA PRO A 186 11.58 -8.89 13.07
C PRO A 186 12.43 -8.75 14.34
N CYS A 187 13.77 -8.77 14.20
CA CYS A 187 14.76 -8.51 15.27
C CYS A 187 15.05 -7.02 15.55
N LEU A 188 14.25 -6.08 15.01
CA LEU A 188 14.38 -4.62 15.13
C LEU A 188 15.65 -3.99 14.52
N GLN A 189 16.52 -4.78 13.89
CA GLN A 189 17.60 -4.26 13.04
C GLN A 189 17.02 -3.65 11.76
N VAL A 190 17.59 -2.52 11.33
CA VAL A 190 17.21 -1.85 10.07
C VAL A 190 18.07 -2.40 8.93
N ILE A 191 17.48 -2.58 7.76
CA ILE A 191 18.18 -2.84 6.51
C ILE A 191 17.74 -1.83 5.43
N THR A 192 18.71 -1.14 4.84
CA THR A 192 18.52 -0.11 3.79
C THR A 192 18.59 -0.68 2.39
N ASP A 193 18.29 0.13 1.37
CA ASP A 193 18.44 -0.19 -0.07
C ASP A 193 17.73 -1.48 -0.52
N MET A 194 16.65 -1.83 0.18
CA MET A 194 15.69 -2.80 -0.31
C MET A 194 14.90 -2.19 -1.46
N GLU A 195 14.35 -3.04 -2.31
CA GLU A 195 13.47 -2.64 -3.40
C GLU A 195 12.10 -3.26 -3.21
N PHE A 196 11.08 -2.44 -3.46
CA PHE A 196 9.67 -2.81 -3.41
C PHE A 196 9.09 -2.76 -4.82
N LYS A 197 8.48 -3.86 -5.28
CA LYS A 197 7.91 -3.98 -6.63
C LYS A 197 6.53 -4.63 -6.62
N LYS A 198 5.61 -4.12 -7.44
CA LYS A 198 4.34 -4.77 -7.79
C LYS A 198 4.56 -5.69 -8.99
N TRP A 199 4.48 -7.00 -8.78
CA TRP A 199 4.45 -7.97 -9.86
C TRP A 199 3.00 -8.20 -10.28
N THR A 200 2.66 -7.90 -11.53
CA THR A 200 1.31 -8.12 -12.08
C THR A 200 1.30 -9.38 -12.93
N MET A 201 0.30 -10.24 -12.75
CA MET A 201 0.18 -11.55 -13.38
C MET A 201 -1.25 -11.73 -13.89
N ASN A 202 -1.49 -11.56 -15.19
CA ASN A 202 -2.81 -11.64 -15.83
C ASN A 202 -3.90 -10.84 -15.09
N LYS A 203 -4.69 -11.48 -14.22
CA LYS A 203 -5.82 -10.90 -13.46
C LYS A 203 -5.51 -10.64 -11.96
N THR A 204 -4.27 -10.86 -11.53
CA THR A 204 -3.83 -10.71 -10.13
C THR A 204 -2.49 -9.97 -10.04
N PHE A 205 -2.03 -9.72 -8.81
CA PHE A 205 -0.71 -9.16 -8.54
C PHE A 205 -0.19 -9.60 -7.16
N SER A 206 1.10 -9.39 -6.92
CA SER A 206 1.70 -9.32 -5.59
C SER A 206 2.44 -8.00 -5.40
N TYR A 207 2.54 -7.54 -4.16
CA TYR A 207 3.53 -6.57 -3.73
C TYR A 207 4.70 -7.33 -3.11
N THR A 208 5.93 -7.02 -3.50
CA THR A 208 7.09 -7.88 -3.25
C THR A 208 8.32 -7.07 -2.84
N LEU A 209 8.95 -7.45 -1.72
CA LEU A 209 10.27 -6.98 -1.31
C LEU A 209 11.35 -7.88 -1.92
N ILE A 210 12.41 -7.29 -2.48
CA ILE A 210 13.50 -7.99 -3.20
C ILE A 210 14.89 -7.46 -2.81
N LYS A 211 15.93 -7.93 -3.52
CA LYS A 211 17.33 -7.45 -3.51
C LYS A 211 18.15 -7.79 -2.27
N LYS A 212 17.71 -7.42 -1.06
CA LYS A 212 18.36 -7.83 0.21
C LYS A 212 17.51 -8.79 1.04
N TRP A 213 16.47 -9.39 0.44
CA TRP A 213 15.51 -10.23 1.17
C TRP A 213 16.16 -11.48 1.81
N ASN A 214 17.09 -12.16 1.12
CA ASN A 214 17.76 -13.34 1.68
C ASN A 214 18.50 -13.03 2.99
N SER A 215 19.07 -11.83 3.12
CA SER A 215 19.70 -11.35 4.36
C SER A 215 18.73 -11.14 5.52
N VAL A 216 17.42 -11.06 5.24
CA VAL A 216 16.34 -10.99 6.23
C VAL A 216 15.81 -12.40 6.54
N ALA A 217 15.57 -13.22 5.52
CA ALA A 217 15.07 -14.59 5.65
C ALA A 217 16.06 -15.52 6.36
N CYS A 218 17.36 -15.44 6.02
CA CYS A 218 18.40 -16.30 6.59
C CYS A 218 18.98 -15.77 7.93
N ASN A 219 18.46 -14.66 8.45
CA ASN A 219 18.89 -14.11 9.74
C ASN A 219 18.09 -14.79 10.86
N GLU A 220 18.72 -15.74 11.56
CA GLU A 220 18.13 -16.53 12.65
C GLU A 220 17.39 -15.68 13.71
N LYS A 221 17.90 -14.47 13.99
CA LYS A 221 17.30 -13.55 14.98
C LYS A 221 15.90 -13.08 14.58
N ASN A 222 15.50 -13.24 13.33
CA ASN A 222 14.16 -12.95 12.84
C ASN A 222 13.17 -14.11 13.03
N GLY A 223 13.66 -15.34 13.27
CA GLY A 223 12.84 -16.55 13.44
C GLY A 223 11.89 -16.86 12.27
N LEU A 224 12.24 -16.42 11.04
CA LEU A 224 11.42 -16.63 9.86
C LEU A 224 11.55 -18.07 9.36
N GLN A 225 10.42 -18.71 9.12
CA GLN A 225 10.33 -20.07 8.60
C GLN A 225 9.05 -20.23 7.77
N THR A 226 9.02 -21.21 6.87
CA THR A 226 7.77 -21.60 6.19
C THR A 226 6.71 -21.95 7.23
N GLY A 227 5.49 -21.45 7.06
CA GLY A 227 4.38 -21.66 8.00
C GLY A 227 4.23 -20.61 9.11
N CYS A 228 5.22 -19.74 9.37
CA CYS A 228 5.04 -18.67 10.37
C CYS A 228 4.20 -17.51 9.81
N VAL A 229 3.39 -16.88 10.68
CA VAL A 229 2.52 -15.75 10.32
C VAL A 229 3.27 -14.43 10.49
N VAL A 230 3.28 -13.64 9.43
CA VAL A 230 3.94 -12.34 9.38
C VAL A 230 3.00 -11.23 8.93
N GLN A 231 3.19 -10.05 9.52
CA GLN A 231 2.57 -8.80 9.09
C GLN A 231 3.61 -7.90 8.43
N LEU A 232 3.32 -7.41 7.22
CA LEU A 232 4.06 -6.33 6.60
C LEU A 232 3.38 -5.01 6.91
N TRP A 233 4.07 -4.17 7.67
CA TRP A 233 3.72 -2.81 7.98
C TRP A 233 4.50 -1.83 7.10
N SER A 234 3.93 -0.66 6.86
CA SER A 234 4.52 0.44 6.09
C SER A 234 4.46 1.74 6.88
N PHE A 235 5.43 2.62 6.68
CA PHE A 235 5.48 3.96 7.26
C PHE A 235 6.36 4.88 6.41
N ARG A 236 6.47 6.16 6.77
CA ARG A 236 7.27 7.17 6.06
C ARG A 236 8.31 7.81 6.96
N VAL A 237 9.53 7.98 6.46
CA VAL A 237 10.56 8.83 7.07
C VAL A 237 10.84 9.97 6.10
N GLY A 238 10.19 11.12 6.34
CA GLY A 238 10.06 12.20 5.36
C GLY A 238 9.25 11.73 4.15
N LEU A 239 9.90 11.73 2.98
CA LEU A 239 9.30 11.20 1.75
C LEU A 239 9.52 9.69 1.57
N ASN A 240 10.59 9.14 2.14
CA ASN A 240 11.04 7.77 1.89
C ASN A 240 10.02 6.74 2.39
N LEU A 241 9.72 5.74 1.55
CA LEU A 241 8.93 4.57 1.91
C LEU A 241 9.75 3.63 2.81
N TRP A 242 9.20 3.32 3.99
CA TRP A 242 9.76 2.34 4.91
C TRP A 242 8.74 1.23 5.20
N PHE A 243 9.26 0.08 5.60
CA PHE A 243 8.47 -1.06 6.05
C PHE A 243 8.94 -1.53 7.43
N ALA A 244 8.07 -2.26 8.12
CA ALA A 244 8.43 -3.10 9.25
C ALA A 244 7.84 -4.50 9.03
N LEU A 245 8.64 -5.55 9.20
CA LEU A 245 8.16 -6.92 9.15
C LEU A 245 8.05 -7.46 10.57
N VAL A 246 6.83 -7.77 10.99
CA VAL A 246 6.55 -8.37 12.29
C VAL A 246 6.34 -9.87 12.07
N ASN A 247 7.13 -10.69 12.74
CA ASN A 247 6.89 -12.12 12.88
C ASN A 247 6.04 -12.35 14.14
N LEU A 248 4.84 -12.91 14.00
CA LEU A 248 3.90 -13.09 15.11
C LEU A 248 4.26 -14.30 15.99
N ASP A 249 4.85 -15.33 15.39
CA ASP A 249 5.26 -16.57 16.09
C ASP A 249 6.63 -16.44 16.79
N LEU A 250 7.31 -15.30 16.61
CA LEU A 250 8.60 -15.01 17.26
C LEU A 250 8.41 -14.81 18.77
N LYS A 251 8.50 -15.91 19.52
CA LYS A 251 8.41 -15.96 20.98
C LYS A 251 9.29 -14.89 21.62
N GLN A 252 8.64 -13.90 22.21
CA GLN A 252 9.31 -12.75 22.81
C GLN A 252 9.91 -13.17 24.16
N LYS A 253 11.24 -13.22 24.25
CA LYS A 253 11.91 -13.29 25.55
C LYS A 253 11.70 -11.96 26.27
N GLN A 254 10.72 -11.93 27.18
CA GLN A 254 10.69 -10.90 28.21
C GLN A 254 11.94 -11.07 29.09
N GLY A 255 12.68 -9.98 29.30
CA GLY A 255 13.77 -9.96 30.26
C GLY A 255 13.19 -9.81 31.67
N GLU A 256 12.92 -10.93 32.33
CA GLU A 256 12.74 -10.91 33.78
C GLU A 256 14.10 -10.83 34.47
N ASP A 257 14.64 -9.61 34.60
CA ASP A 257 15.69 -9.31 35.58
C ASP A 257 15.09 -9.35 37.00
N LYS A 258 14.66 -10.54 37.42
CA LYS A 258 14.14 -10.80 38.76
C LYS A 258 15.29 -10.81 39.75
N VAL A 259 15.51 -9.62 40.32
CA VAL A 259 16.06 -9.33 41.65
C VAL A 259 16.40 -10.61 42.44
N ALA A 260 17.69 -10.92 42.52
CA ALA A 260 18.19 -11.95 43.41
C ALA A 260 18.00 -11.49 44.86
N SER A 261 16.86 -11.85 45.46
CA SER A 261 16.56 -11.54 46.86
C SER A 261 17.56 -12.27 47.76
N SER A 262 18.40 -11.51 48.46
CA SER A 262 19.35 -12.07 49.43
C SER A 262 18.58 -12.65 50.61
N SER A 263 18.62 -13.98 50.75
CA SER A 263 17.92 -14.72 51.80
C SER A 263 18.80 -15.90 52.26
N THR A 264 20.02 -15.59 52.69
CA THR A 264 20.93 -16.59 53.28
C THR A 264 20.38 -17.06 54.62
N GLY A 265 19.69 -18.21 54.60
CA GLY A 265 19.23 -18.88 55.81
C GLY A 265 20.39 -19.44 56.64
N ILE A 266 20.17 -19.47 57.95
CA ILE A 266 21.07 -20.03 58.97
C ILE A 266 21.33 -21.53 58.72
N THR A 267 22.55 -21.97 58.97
CA THR A 267 22.86 -23.36 59.36
C THR A 267 23.84 -23.35 60.51
N ASP A 268 23.50 -23.99 61.63
CA ASP A 268 24.37 -24.16 62.79
C ASP A 268 25.54 -25.13 62.51
N ILE A 269 26.68 -24.89 63.18
CA ILE A 269 27.46 -25.83 64.03
C ILE A 269 28.65 -25.06 64.64
#